data_AF-A0A3B0U5E0-F1
#
_entry.id   AF-A0A3B0U5E0-F1
#
_cell.length_a   1.000
_cell.length_b   1.000
_cell.length_c   1.000
_cell.angle_alpha   90.00
_cell.angle_beta   90.00
_cell.angle_gamma   90.00
#
_symmetry.space_group_name_H-M   'P 1'
#
loop_
_entity.id
_entity.type
_entity.pdbx_description
1 polymer ?
#
loop_
_entity_poly.entity_id
_entity_poly.type
_entity_poly.pdbx_seq_one_letter_code
_entity_poly.pdbx_strand_id
1 'polypeptide(L)' 'DYIDPGLCWSGCKNTGRGGAMSQIGYHNLTRTKSYHLKKI' A
#
# COMPACT_ATOMS: atom_id res chain seq x y z
N ASP A 1 -11.19 9.25 19.57
CA ASP A 1 -9.79 9.65 19.28
C ASP A 1 -8.80 8.49 19.29
N TYR A 2 -9.14 7.38 18.63
CA TYR A 2 -8.19 6.30 18.33
C TYR A 2 -8.43 5.90 16.89
N ILE A 3 -7.55 6.36 16.00
CA ILE A 3 -7.51 5.86 14.63
C ILE A 3 -6.80 4.53 14.67
N ASP A 4 -7.44 3.51 14.09
CA ASP A 4 -6.84 2.20 13.93
C ASP A 4 -5.64 2.29 12.97
N PRO A 5 -4.40 1.98 13.42
CA PRO A 5 -3.22 1.99 12.56
C PRO A 5 -3.30 0.99 11.40
N GLY A 6 -4.21 0.01 11.46
CA GLY A 6 -4.52 -0.93 10.39
C GLY A 6 -5.37 -0.35 9.26
N LEU A 7 -6.00 0.82 9.46
CA LEU A 7 -6.84 1.44 8.44
C LEU A 7 -5.99 2.25 7.45
N CYS A 8 -6.24 2.07 6.17
CA CYS A 8 -5.54 2.80 5.11
C CYS A 8 -6.10 4.21 5.00
N TRP A 9 -5.25 5.23 5.10
CA TRP A 9 -5.62 6.60 4.78
C TRP A 9 -5.39 6.87 3.30
N SER A 10 -6.43 7.19 2.55
CA SER A 10 -6.30 7.56 1.14
C SER A 10 -6.91 8.93 0.84
N GLY A 11 -6.30 9.64 -0.11
CA GLY A 11 -6.82 10.88 -0.67
C GLY A 11 -7.67 10.64 -1.91
N CYS A 12 -8.47 11.64 -2.30
CA CYS A 12 -9.23 11.64 -3.54
C CYS A 12 -9.10 12.98 -4.28
N LYS A 13 -9.24 12.95 -5.61
CA LYS A 13 -9.16 14.14 -6.49
C LYS A 13 -7.84 14.90 -6.32
N ASN A 14 -7.90 16.07 -5.70
CA ASN A 14 -6.78 17.01 -5.56
C ASN A 14 -6.01 16.81 -4.25
N THR A 15 -6.48 15.94 -3.33
CA THR A 15 -5.77 15.64 -2.08
C THR A 15 -4.76 14.50 -2.23
N GLY A 16 -4.44 14.10 -3.48
CA GLY A 16 -3.53 13.00 -3.80
C GLY A 16 -4.24 11.65 -3.96
N ARG A 17 -3.49 10.66 -4.47
CA ARG A 17 -3.89 9.25 -4.61
C ARG A 17 -2.78 8.38 -4.00
N GLY A 18 -3.16 7.28 -3.36
CA GLY A 18 -2.24 6.42 -2.62
C GLY A 18 -2.70 6.24 -1.17
N GLY A 19 -2.17 5.21 -0.52
CA GLY A 19 -2.44 4.88 0.88
C GLY A 19 -1.29 5.29 1.78
N ALA A 20 -1.56 6.04 2.84
CA ALA A 20 -0.66 6.23 3.98
C ALA A 20 -1.25 5.48 5.18
N MET A 21 -0.40 4.94 6.06
CA MET A 21 -0.80 4.00 7.12
C MET A 21 -1.29 2.63 6.59
N SER A 22 -1.43 1.67 7.49
CA SER A 22 -1.59 0.24 7.22
C SER A 22 -0.45 -0.41 6.41
N GLN A 23 -0.61 -1.71 6.14
CA GLN A 23 0.26 -2.45 5.23
C GLN A 23 0.28 -1.87 3.79
N ILE A 24 -0.79 -1.20 3.36
CA ILE A 24 -0.89 -0.58 2.03
C ILE A 24 0.08 0.60 1.89
N GLY A 25 0.39 1.31 2.98
CA GLY A 25 1.45 2.32 2.98
C GLY A 25 2.81 1.77 2.57
N TYR A 26 3.18 0.59 3.07
CA TYR A 26 4.45 -0.06 2.71
C TYR A 26 4.49 -0.53 1.25
N HIS A 27 3.35 -0.98 0.72
CA HIS A 27 3.26 -1.37 -0.69
C HIS A 27 3.60 -0.23 -1.65
N ASN A 28 3.38 1.03 -1.27
CA ASN A 28 3.75 2.19 -2.08
C ASN A 28 5.27 2.47 -2.09
N LEU A 29 6.01 1.95 -1.11
CA LEU A 29 7.47 2.11 -0.99
C LEU A 29 8.25 0.92 -1.57
N THR A 30 7.58 -0.20 -1.81
CA THR A 30 8.18 -1.43 -2.34
C THR A 30 7.77 -1.64 -3.79
N ARG A 31 8.71 -2.07 -4.64
CA ARG A 31 8.38 -2.52 -6.00
C ARG A 31 8.18 -4.03 -6.03
N THR A 32 6.95 -4.48 -6.26
CA THR A 32 6.64 -5.91 -6.41
C THR A 32 7.38 -6.48 -7.61
N LYS A 33 8.16 -7.54 -7.41
CA LYS A 33 8.83 -8.26 -8.49
C LYS A 33 8.09 -9.56 -8.78
N SER A 34 7.60 -9.70 -10.00
CA SER A 34 6.97 -10.93 -10.47
C SER A 34 8.05 -11.96 -10.78
N TYR A 35 7.95 -13.15 -10.19
CA TYR A 35 8.84 -14.27 -10.46
C TYR A 35 8.04 -15.38 -11.15
N HIS A 36 8.55 -15.88 -12.27
CA HIS A 36 8.01 -17.06 -12.93
C HIS A 36 8.94 -18.24 -12.64
N LEU A 37 8.55 -19.05 -11.65
CA LEU A 37 9.34 -20.21 -11.23
C LEU A 37 8.94 -21.42 -12.09
N LYS A 38 9.82 -21.82 -13.01
CA LYS A 38 9.69 -23.11 -13.71
C LYS A 38 10.32 -24.21 -12.85
N LYS A 39 9.54 -25.24 -12.55
CA LYS A 39 10.05 -26.48 -11.94
C LYS A 39 10.69 -27.31 -13.05
N ILE A 40 11.93 -27.77 -12.81
CA ILE A 40 12.60 -28.78 -13.64
C ILE A 40 11.95 -30.13 -13.37
#